data_AF-A0A843EP00-F1
#
_entry.id   AF-A0A843EP00-F1
#
_cell.length_a   1.000
_cell.length_b   1.000
_cell.length_c   1.000
_cell.angle_alpha   90.00
_cell.angle_beta   90.00
_cell.angle_gamma   90.00
#
_symmetry.space_group_name_H-M   'P 1'
#
loop_
_entity.id
_entity.type
_entity.pdbx_description
1 polymer ?
#
loop_
_entity_poly.entity_id
_entity_poly.type
_entity_poly.pdbx_seq_one_letter_code
_entity_poly.pdbx_strand_id
1 'polypeptide(L)' 'FNHFLINERIDEYIEKYVICHECNRPDTQIIREDRIFILKCAACGAKAPLKPL' A
#
# COMPACT_ATOMS: atom_id res chain seq x y z
N PHE A 1 10.36 -20.57 13.42
CA PHE A 1 9.75 -19.47 12.66
C PHE A 1 8.26 -19.52 12.88
N ASN A 2 7.70 -18.53 13.58
CA ASN A 2 6.28 -18.53 13.93
C ASN A 2 5.50 -17.98 12.74
N HIS A 3 4.85 -18.86 11.97
CA HIS A 3 4.15 -18.51 10.73
C HIS A 3 3.03 -17.48 10.93
N PHE A 4 2.45 -17.45 12.13
CA PHE A 4 1.37 -16.53 12.48
C PHE A 4 1.79 -15.05 12.40
N LEU A 5 2.94 -14.71 12.98
CA LEU A 5 3.45 -13.34 13.03
C LEU A 5 3.85 -12.79 11.64
N ILE A 6 4.18 -13.68 10.72
CA ILE A 6 4.53 -13.32 9.34
C ILE A 6 3.26 -12.99 8.57
N ASN A 7 2.21 -13.81 8.71
CA ASN A 7 0.93 -13.55 8.06
C ASN A 7 0.31 -12.22 8.51
N GLU A 8 0.31 -11.91 9.82
CA GLU A 8 -0.21 -10.62 10.30
C GLU A 8 0.52 -9.42 9.66
N ARG A 9 1.85 -9.48 9.58
CA ARG A 9 2.65 -8.42 8.93
C ARG A 9 2.38 -8.31 7.43
N ILE A 10 2.12 -9.44 6.77
CA ILE A 10 1.80 -9.46 5.34
C ILE A 10 0.42 -8.83 5.11
N ASP A 11 -0.59 -9.18 5.92
CA ASP A 11 -1.93 -8.61 5.84
C ASP A 11 -1.88 -7.08 6.04
N GLU A 12 -1.20 -6.62 7.10
CA GLU A 12 -1.02 -5.18 7.34
C GLU A 12 -0.32 -4.47 6.18
N TYR A 13 0.65 -5.13 5.54
CA TYR A 13 1.33 -4.56 4.38
C TYR A 13 0.40 -4.46 3.17
N ILE A 14 -0.40 -5.50 2.92
CA ILE A 14 -1.37 -5.54 1.83
C ILE A 14 -2.42 -4.44 2.01
N GLU A 15 -2.99 -4.30 3.21
CA GLU A 15 -4.01 -3.29 3.49
C GLU A 15 -3.48 -1.85 3.36
N LYS A 16 -2.22 -1.61 3.73
CA LYS A 16 -1.63 -0.25 3.73
C LYS A 16 -1.00 0.15 2.40
N TYR A 17 -0.42 -0.81 1.66
CA TYR A 17 0.44 -0.52 0.50
C TYR A 17 -0.04 -1.15 -0.80
N VAL A 18 -1.03 -2.05 -0.76
CA VAL A 18 -1.53 -2.75 -1.96
C VAL A 18 -2.98 -2.39 -2.23
N ILE A 19 -3.85 -2.40 -1.21
CA ILE A 19 -5.27 -2.11 -1.36
C ILE A 19 -5.52 -0.60 -1.39
N CYS A 20 -6.24 -0.14 -2.40
CA CYS A 20 -6.74 1.24 -2.42
C CYS A 20 -7.99 1.38 -1.55
N HIS A 21 -7.98 2.33 -0.60
CA HIS A 21 -9.13 2.61 0.27
C HIS A 21 -10.37 3.19 -0.44
N GLU A 22 -10.26 3.70 -1.67
CA GLU A 22 -11.40 4.20 -2.44
C GLU A 22 -12.12 3.09 -3.22
N CYS A 23 -11.36 2.22 -3.91
CA CYS A 23 -11.94 1.25 -4.83
C CYS A 23 -11.79 -0.21 -4.40
N ASN A 24 -11.14 -0.47 -3.25
CA ASN A 24 -10.79 -1.80 -2.74
C ASN A 24 -10.04 -2.69 -3.76
N ARG A 25 -9.40 -2.08 -4.76
CA ARG A 25 -8.60 -2.81 -5.74
C ARG A 25 -7.14 -2.87 -5.30
N PRO A 26 -6.46 -4.01 -5.54
CA PRO A 26 -5.02 -4.15 -5.33
C PRO A 26 -4.18 -3.47 -6.43
N ASP A 27 -4.84 -2.85 -7.43
CA ASP A 27 -4.20 -2.13 -8.54
C ASP A 27 -3.63 -0.77 -8.11
N THR A 28 -2.61 -0.81 -7.25
CA THR A 28 -1.87 0.38 -6.78
C THR A 28 -0.40 0.31 -7.18
N GLN A 29 0.21 1.47 -7.37
CA GLN A 29 1.61 1.64 -7.71
C GLN A 29 2.28 2.62 -6.74
N ILE A 30 3.44 2.25 -6.22
CA ILE A 30 4.22 3.13 -5.37
C ILE A 30 5.12 3.97 -6.27
N ILE A 31 4.86 5.28 -6.30
CA ILE A 31 5.70 6.26 -6.98
C ILE A 31 6.49 7.06 -5.95
N ARG A 32 7.74 7.39 -6.25
CA ARG A 32 8.57 8.24 -5.40
C ARG A 32 8.59 9.64 -5.99
N GLU A 33 8.07 10.60 -5.23
CA GLU A 33 8.07 12.00 -5.62
C GLU A 33 8.90 12.78 -4.58
N ASP A 34 10.08 13.21 -5.01
CA ASP A 34 11.10 13.85 -4.16
C ASP A 34 11.50 12.96 -2.95
N ARG A 35 11.19 13.40 -1.73
CA ARG A 35 11.48 12.69 -0.46
C ARG A 35 10.32 11.85 0.05
N ILE A 36 9.18 11.84 -0.64
CA ILE A 36 7.95 11.19 -0.17
C ILE A 36 7.59 10.05 -1.12
N PHE A 37 7.13 8.94 -0.57
CA PHE A 37 6.52 7.87 -1.34
C PHE A 37 5.03 8.13 -1.45
N ILE A 38 4.47 8.01 -2.65
CA ILE A 38 3.04 8.20 -2.91
C ILE A 38 2.52 6.90 -3.50
N LEU A 39 1.45 6.37 -2.91
CA LEU A 39 0.67 5.28 -3.46
C LEU A 39 -0.33 5.85 -4.45
N LYS A 40 -0.20 5.47 -5.72
CA LYS A 40 -1.10 5.87 -6.81
C LYS A 40 -1.91 4.67 -7.29
N CYS A 41 -3.22 4.74 -7.15
CA CYS A 41 -4.14 3.76 -7.69
C CYS A 41 -4.23 3.87 -9.22
N ALA A 42 -3.95 2.78 -9.93
CA ALA A 42 -4.05 2.76 -11.40
C ALA A 42 -5.51 2.68 -11.88
N ALA A 43 -6.39 2.05 -11.09
CA ALA A 43 -7.80 1.88 -11.45
C ALA A 43 -8.66 3.13 -11.19
N CYS A 44 -8.36 3.87 -10.13
CA CYS A 44 -9.20 4.97 -9.62
C CYS A 44 -8.49 6.33 -9.66
N GLY A 45 -7.17 6.37 -9.82
CA GLY A 45 -6.40 7.61 -9.84
C GLY A 45 -6.14 8.24 -8.46
N ALA A 46 -6.65 7.63 -7.38
CA ALA A 46 -6.41 8.04 -6.00
C ALA A 46 -4.90 8.10 -5.71
N LYS A 47 -4.49 9.12 -4.96
CA LYS A 47 -3.09 9.35 -4.57
C LYS A 47 -3.04 9.51 -3.07
N ALA A 48 -2.35 8.60 -2.38
CA ALA A 48 -2.17 8.67 -0.94
C ALA A 48 -0.67 8.76 -0.61
N PRO A 49 -0.22 9.75 0.20
CA PRO A 49 1.15 9.78 0.67
C PRO A 49 1.39 8.62 1.63
N LEU A 50 2.42 7.82 1.35
CA LEU A 50 2.89 6.75 2.21
C LEU A 50 3.83 7.33 3.25
N LYS A 51 3.61 6.97 4.52
CA LYS A 51 4.59 7.24 5.56
C LYS A 51 5.76 6.26 5.41
N PRO A 52 7.01 6.75 5.42
CA PRO A 52 8.16 5.87 5.52
C PRO A 52 8.10 5.07 6.83
N LEU A 53 8.41 3.78 6.75
CA LEU A 53 8.61 2.89 7.90
C LEU A 53 9.82 3.32 8.73
#